data_AF-A0AAD5H8Y7-F1
#
_entry.id   AF-A0AAD5H8Y7-F1
#
_cell.length_a   1.000
_cell.length_b   1.000
_cell.length_c   1.000
_cell.angle_alpha   90.00
_cell.angle_beta   90.00
_cell.angle_gamma   90.00
#
_symmetry.space_group_name_H-M   'P 1'
#
loop_
_entity.id
_entity.type
_entity.pdbx_description
1 polymer ?
#
loop_
_entity_poly.entity_id
_entity_poly.type
_entity_poly.pdbx_seq_one_letter_code
_entity_poly.pdbx_strand_id
1 'polypeptide(L)'
;MNAASLRAVRGQTHCTFCRGTGRETCTACQGSGLVQHQEKVRMNSMRHAASKLKVLLSLEEPKMRDDDWMKTNRCKRCHGTGALPCKHCGGTGRLGPAQ
;
A
#
# COMPACT_ATOMS: atom_id res chain seq x y z
N MET A 1 9.23 0.27 -37.10
CA MET A 1 8.48 0.95 -36.02
C MET A 1 7.20 1.50 -36.65
N ASN A 2 6.04 0.89 -36.40
CA ASN A 2 4.82 1.13 -37.19
C ASN A 2 3.97 2.29 -36.66
N ALA A 3 3.40 3.09 -37.57
CA ALA A 3 2.64 4.31 -37.31
C ALA A 3 1.42 4.16 -36.38
N ALA A 4 0.98 2.93 -36.09
CA ALA A 4 -0.08 2.63 -35.14
C ALA A 4 0.30 2.98 -33.68
N SER A 5 1.59 2.85 -33.32
CA SER A 5 2.08 3.19 -31.97
C SER A 5 2.11 4.71 -31.72
N LEU A 6 2.22 5.52 -32.77
CA LEU A 6 2.21 7.00 -32.70
C LEU A 6 0.81 7.58 -32.52
N ARG A 7 -0.26 6.86 -32.93
CA ARG A 7 -1.64 7.32 -32.77
C ARG A 7 -2.17 7.18 -31.34
N ALA A 8 -1.60 6.30 -30.52
CA ALA A 8 -2.00 6.12 -29.12
C ALA A 8 -1.57 7.28 -28.21
N VAL A 9 -0.60 8.10 -28.62
CA VAL A 9 -0.02 9.18 -27.77
C VAL A 9 -0.79 10.50 -27.89
N ARG A 10 -1.59 10.71 -28.95
CA ARG A 10 -2.27 11.99 -29.22
C ARG A 10 -3.57 12.24 -28.43
N GLY A 11 -3.96 11.34 -27.53
CA GLY A 11 -5.19 11.52 -26.72
C GLY A 11 -5.02 11.20 -25.23
N GLN A 12 -3.82 10.83 -24.79
CA GLN A 12 -3.57 10.51 -23.39
C GLN A 12 -2.96 11.72 -22.71
N THR A 13 -3.80 12.56 -22.11
CA THR A 13 -3.33 13.65 -21.26
C THR A 13 -2.81 13.08 -19.94
N HIS A 14 -1.65 13.56 -19.48
CA HIS A 14 -1.15 13.23 -18.16
C HIS A 14 -2.20 13.61 -17.11
N CYS A 15 -2.37 12.75 -16.10
CA CYS A 15 -3.24 13.06 -14.98
C CYS A 15 -2.68 14.29 -14.25
N THR A 16 -3.44 15.38 -14.23
CA THR A 16 -3.03 16.66 -13.62
C THR A 16 -2.90 16.56 -12.10
N PHE A 17 -3.72 15.70 -11.46
CA PHE A 17 -3.71 15.48 -10.02
C PHE A 17 -2.41 14.84 -9.52
N CYS A 18 -1.92 13.80 -10.20
CA CYS A 18 -0.63 13.18 -9.86
C CYS A 18 0.52 13.63 -10.76
N ARG A 19 0.27 14.61 -11.64
CA ARG A 19 1.22 15.14 -12.63
C ARG A 19 1.92 14.04 -13.45
N GLY A 20 1.17 13.03 -13.85
CA GLY A 20 1.69 11.91 -14.63
C GLY A 20 2.38 10.79 -13.85
N THR A 21 2.60 10.93 -12.54
CA THR A 21 3.32 9.91 -11.74
C THR A 21 2.49 8.65 -11.46
N GLY A 22 1.17 8.77 -11.55
CA GLY A 22 0.23 7.70 -11.18
C GLY A 22 0.17 7.42 -9.69
N ARG A 23 0.84 8.21 -8.84
CA ARG A 23 0.90 7.95 -7.40
C ARG A 23 0.62 9.20 -6.58
N GLU A 24 0.08 8.98 -5.40
CA GLU A 24 -0.14 10.00 -4.38
C GLU A 24 0.57 9.58 -3.09
N THR A 25 1.15 10.54 -2.39
CA THR A 25 1.85 10.28 -1.13
C THR A 25 0.91 9.64 -0.12
N CYS A 26 1.34 8.54 0.51
CA CYS A 26 0.54 7.87 1.52
C CYS A 26 0.45 8.75 2.77
N THR A 27 -0.72 9.30 3.05
CA THR A 27 -0.95 10.19 4.19
C THR A 27 -0.74 9.52 5.55
N ALA A 28 -0.96 8.20 5.64
CA ALA A 28 -0.80 7.43 6.88
C ALA A 28 0.67 7.29 7.32
N CYS A 29 1.62 7.39 6.41
CA CYS A 29 3.07 7.36 6.72
C CYS A 29 3.82 8.60 6.21
N GLN A 30 3.08 9.59 5.70
CA GLN A 30 3.61 10.80 5.10
C GLN A 30 4.73 10.55 4.06
N GLY A 31 4.61 9.47 3.28
CA GLY A 31 5.61 9.13 2.26
C GLY A 31 6.76 8.26 2.73
N SER A 32 6.96 8.08 4.05
CA SER A 32 8.10 7.31 4.57
C SER A 32 7.99 5.80 4.33
N GLY A 33 6.78 5.29 4.07
CA GLY A 33 6.50 3.85 4.01
C GLY A 33 6.51 3.18 5.39
N LEU A 34 6.85 3.89 6.46
CA LEU A 34 6.97 3.38 7.81
C LEU A 34 6.06 4.14 8.78
N VAL A 35 5.64 3.50 9.87
CA VAL A 35 4.93 4.19 10.95
C VAL A 35 5.97 4.72 11.94
N GLN A 36 6.17 6.04 11.99
CA GLN A 36 7.20 6.68 12.83
C GLN A 36 6.89 6.57 14.34
N HIS A 37 5.60 6.60 14.70
CA HIS A 37 5.17 6.35 16.07
C HIS A 37 5.01 4.85 16.32
N GLN A 38 6.13 4.15 16.44
CA GLN A 38 6.16 3.05 17.39
C GLN A 38 6.10 3.69 18.79
N GLU A 39 4.90 3.85 19.38
CA GLU A 39 4.82 3.26 20.71
C GLU A 39 5.22 1.81 20.48
N LYS A 40 6.44 1.44 20.90
CA LYS A 40 6.90 0.06 20.81
C LYS A 40 5.80 -0.75 21.46
N VAL A 41 4.93 -1.36 20.67
CA VAL A 41 3.97 -2.34 21.16
C VAL A 41 4.87 -3.47 21.59
N ARG A 42 5.36 -3.39 22.83
CA ARG A 42 6.16 -4.44 23.44
C ARG A 42 5.30 -5.67 23.27
N MET A 43 5.73 -6.55 22.38
CA MET A 43 5.08 -7.83 22.16
C MET A 43 4.92 -8.44 23.54
N ASN A 44 3.69 -8.42 24.06
CA ASN A 44 3.45 -8.99 25.37
C ASN A 44 3.58 -10.50 25.16
N SER A 45 4.72 -11.03 25.58
CA SER A 45 5.09 -12.44 25.38
C SER A 45 4.00 -13.38 25.87
N MET A 46 3.29 -13.00 26.94
CA MET A 46 2.14 -13.73 27.47
C MET A 46 0.94 -13.70 26.53
N ARG A 47 0.58 -12.54 25.96
CA ARG A 47 -0.51 -12.46 24.97
C ARG A 47 -0.19 -13.26 23.71
N HIS A 48 1.06 -13.17 23.23
CA HIS A 48 1.48 -13.90 22.03
C HIS A 48 1.50 -15.42 22.28
N ALA A 49 2.01 -15.86 23.43
CA ALA A 49 1.98 -17.27 23.83
C ALA A 49 0.54 -17.78 24.01
N ALA A 50 -0.33 -17.01 24.65
CA ALA A 50 -1.74 -17.36 24.82
C ALA A 50 -2.48 -17.50 23.47
N SER A 51 -2.26 -16.57 22.53
CA SER A 51 -2.81 -16.69 21.18
C SER A 51 -2.29 -17.94 20.45
N LYS A 52 -1.01 -18.28 20.58
CA LYS A 52 -0.47 -19.53 20.00
C LYS A 52 -1.09 -20.78 20.62
N LEU A 53 -1.29 -20.79 21.94
CA LEU A 53 -1.95 -21.90 22.64
C LEU A 53 -3.39 -22.08 22.18
N LYS A 54 -4.15 -21.00 21.98
CA LYS A 54 -5.53 -21.10 21.46
C LYS A 54 -5.61 -21.74 20.07
N VAL A 55 -4.67 -21.42 19.19
CA VAL A 55 -4.55 -22.06 17.87
C VAL A 55 -4.23 -23.54 18.00
N LEU A 56 -3.26 -23.91 18.85
CA LEU A 56 -2.91 -25.32 19.10
C LEU A 56 -4.07 -26.11 19.70
N LEU A 57 -4.88 -25.48 20.54
CA LEU A 57 -6.08 -26.06 21.13
C LEU A 57 -7.31 -25.99 20.21
N SER A 58 -7.15 -25.52 18.96
CA SER A 58 -8.23 -25.38 17.97
C SER A 58 -9.41 -24.51 18.47
N LEU A 59 -9.15 -23.59 19.41
CA LEU A 59 -10.13 -22.65 19.95
C LEU A 59 -10.25 -21.39 19.07
N GLU A 60 -9.23 -21.08 18.27
CA GLU A 60 -9.18 -19.97 17.33
C GLU A 60 -8.47 -20.41 16.05
N GLU A 61 -8.99 -20.03 14.88
CA GLU A 61 -8.31 -20.22 13.59
C GLU A 61 -6.99 -19.42 13.55
N PRO A 62 -5.89 -19.97 13.00
CA PRO A 62 -4.62 -19.25 12.87
C PRO A 62 -4.80 -18.00 12.01
N LYS A 63 -4.73 -16.82 12.64
CA LYS A 63 -4.70 -15.52 11.94
C LYS A 63 -3.36 -15.35 11.23
N MET A 64 -3.21 -16.01 10.08
CA MET A 64 -2.04 -15.88 9.23
C MET A 64 -1.99 -14.45 8.66
N ARG A 65 -0.84 -13.76 8.86
CA ARG A 65 -0.43 -12.45 8.28
C ARG A 65 -0.70 -11.15 9.06
N ASP A 66 -0.68 -11.14 10.39
CA ASP A 66 -0.54 -9.86 11.14
C ASP A 66 0.87 -9.60 11.71
N ASP A 67 1.77 -10.59 11.73
CA ASP A 67 3.10 -10.38 12.32
C ASP A 67 4.08 -9.60 11.42
N ASP A 68 3.87 -9.63 10.09
CA ASP A 68 4.86 -9.10 9.14
C ASP A 68 4.99 -7.57 9.25
N TRP A 69 3.88 -6.87 9.52
CA TRP A 69 3.90 -5.43 9.77
C TRP A 69 4.45 -5.09 11.17
N MET A 70 4.23 -5.95 12.17
CA MET A 70 4.81 -5.78 13.52
C MET A 70 6.34 -5.96 13.52
N LYS A 71 6.87 -6.80 12.60
CA LYS A 71 8.31 -7.01 12.45
C LYS A 71 8.99 -5.94 11.59
N THR A 72 8.30 -5.45 10.56
CA THR A 72 8.93 -4.60 9.54
C THR A 72 8.58 -3.11 9.65
N ASN A 73 7.66 -2.72 10.55
CA ASN A 73 7.15 -1.35 10.70
C ASN A 73 6.58 -0.74 9.42
N ARG A 74 6.28 -1.57 8.42
CA ARG A 74 5.70 -1.12 7.17
C ARG A 74 4.33 -0.52 7.43
N CYS A 75 4.06 0.62 6.80
CA CYS A 75 2.76 1.24 6.84
C CYS A 75 1.70 0.27 6.32
N LYS A 76 0.67 -0.03 7.13
CA LYS A 76 -0.42 -0.94 6.76
C LYS A 76 -1.15 -0.51 5.49
N ARG A 77 -1.19 0.80 5.22
CA ARG A 77 -1.96 1.36 4.12
C ARG A 77 -1.25 1.25 2.77
N CYS A 78 0.05 1.47 2.73
CA CYS A 78 0.85 1.40 1.50
C CYS A 78 1.82 0.21 1.47
N HIS A 79 1.77 -0.67 2.47
CA HIS A 79 2.62 -1.85 2.61
C HIS A 79 4.13 -1.59 2.50
N GLY A 80 4.58 -0.38 2.87
CA GLY A 80 5.98 0.01 2.82
C GLY A 80 6.39 0.88 1.64
N THR A 81 5.52 1.11 0.66
CA THR A 81 5.91 1.84 -0.57
C THR A 81 5.98 3.36 -0.40
N GLY A 82 5.38 3.90 0.66
CA GLY A 82 5.25 5.34 0.86
C GLY A 82 4.21 6.03 -0.03
N ALA A 83 3.63 5.35 -1.02
CA ALA A 83 2.71 5.95 -1.98
C ALA A 83 1.56 5.00 -2.34
N LEU A 84 0.40 5.59 -2.59
CA LEU A 84 -0.80 4.90 -3.06
C LEU A 84 -1.03 5.20 -4.55
N PRO A 85 -1.71 4.34 -5.30
CA PRO A 85 -2.13 4.66 -6.66
C PRO A 85 -3.01 5.92 -6.63
N CYS A 86 -2.77 6.83 -7.58
CA CYS A 86 -3.56 8.04 -7.74
C CYS A 86 -5.02 7.68 -8.00
N LYS A 87 -5.93 8.29 -7.25
CA LYS A 87 -7.36 7.96 -7.31
C LYS A 87 -8.01 8.39 -8.61
N HIS A 88 -7.49 9.47 -9.22
CA HIS A 88 -8.06 10.06 -10.42
C HIS A 88 -7.70 9.28 -11.70
N CYS A 89 -6.53 8.63 -11.74
CA CYS A 89 -6.10 7.85 -12.90
C CYS A 89 -5.92 6.35 -12.60
N GLY A 90 -6.37 5.89 -11.43
CA GLY A 90 -6.25 4.50 -10.99
C GLY A 90 -4.81 3.96 -10.99
N GLY A 91 -3.81 4.80 -10.76
CA GLY A 91 -2.41 4.37 -10.78
C GLY A 91 -1.66 4.55 -12.10
N THR A 92 -2.34 4.84 -13.21
CA THR A 92 -1.74 4.83 -14.56
C THR A 92 -0.92 6.08 -14.91
N GLY A 93 -1.13 7.18 -14.20
CA GLY A 93 -0.56 8.49 -14.51
C GLY A 93 -1.21 9.17 -15.73
N ARG A 94 -2.24 8.58 -16.32
CA ARG A 94 -2.87 9.05 -17.55
C ARG A 94 -4.38 9.10 -17.37
N LEU A 95 -5.01 10.16 -17.85
CA LEU A 95 -6.45 10.19 -18.06
C LEU A 95 -6.67 9.78 -19.51
N GLY A 96 -7.61 8.86 -19.75
CA GLY A 96 -8.04 8.50 -21.11
C GLY A 96 -8.55 9.74 -21.86
N PRO A 97 -8.81 9.64 -23.17
CA PRO A 97 -9.29 10.78 -23.94
C PRO A 97 -10.49 11.40 -23.23
N ALA A 98 -10.45 12.73 -23.07
CA ALA A 98 -11.57 13.49 -22.55
C ALA A 98 -12.82 13.13 -23.37
N GLN A 99 -13.81 12.54 -22.71
CA GLN A 99 -15.17 12.44 -23.26
C GLN A 99 -15.84 13.80 -23.09
#